data_AF-A0A1Y5EUI0-F1
#
_entry.id   AF-A0A1Y5EUI0-F1
#
_cell.length_a   1.000
_cell.length_b   1.000
_cell.length_c   1.000
_cell.angle_alpha   90.00
_cell.angle_beta   90.00
_cell.angle_gamma   90.00
#
_symmetry.space_group_name_H-M   'P 1'
#
loop_
_entity.id
_entity.type
_entity.pdbx_description
1 polymer ?
#
loop_
_entity_poly.entity_id
_entity_poly.type
_entity_poly.pdbx_seq_one_letter_code
_entity_poly.pdbx_strand_id
1 'polypeptide(L)' 'MLRVIIFCDICNPQGIRYIEQKRSTQRGDTEGRRVTDGRSWFEGSLDDALQLDWMHEDGAHVCPRCRSRQNDT' A
#
# COMPACT_ATOMS: atom_id res chain seq x y z
N MET A 1 11.17 -14.70 11.20
CA MET A 1 11.09 -13.25 10.90
C MET A 1 9.65 -12.93 10.55
N LEU A 2 8.97 -12.10 11.34
CA LEU A 2 7.60 -11.68 11.06
C LEU A 2 7.63 -10.72 9.87
N ARG A 3 6.81 -10.98 8.85
CA ARG A 3 6.60 -10.04 7.76
C ARG A 3 5.52 -9.07 8.20
N VAL A 4 5.90 -7.80 8.37
CA VAL A 4 4.95 -6.72 8.69
C VAL A 4 4.27 -6.29 7.41
N ILE A 5 2.96 -6.12 7.48
CA ILE A 5 2.15 -5.63 6.36
C ILE A 5 1.48 -4.34 6.79
N ILE A 6 1.76 -3.28 6.05
CA ILE A 6 1.22 -1.94 6.27
C ILE A 6 0.09 -1.73 5.28
N PHE A 7 -1.09 -1.33 5.76
CA PHE A 7 -2.26 -1.06 4.92
C PHE A 7 -2.53 0.44 4.88
N CYS A 8 -2.97 0.95 3.73
CA CYS A 8 -3.42 2.34 3.68
C CYS A 8 -4.78 2.47 4.37
N ASP A 9 -4.87 3.29 5.42
CA ASP A 9 -6.12 3.49 6.18
C ASP A 9 -7.19 4.24 5.39
N ILE A 10 -6.82 4.89 4.28
CA ILE A 10 -7.75 5.64 3.42
C ILE A 10 -8.35 4.74 2.34
N CYS A 11 -7.50 4.12 1.50
CA CYS A 11 -7.99 3.32 0.39
C CYS A 11 -8.14 1.84 0.73
N ASN A 12 -7.58 1.35 1.83
CA ASN A 12 -7.63 -0.05 2.24
C ASN A 12 -7.90 -0.24 3.75
N PRO A 13 -8.93 0.40 4.34
CA PRO A 13 -9.24 0.29 5.77
C PRO A 13 -9.63 -1.12 6.23
N GLN A 14 -9.91 -2.02 5.27
CA GLN A 14 -10.29 -3.42 5.54
C GLN A 14 -9.08 -4.37 5.56
N GLY A 15 -7.86 -3.87 5.35
CA GLY A 15 -6.65 -4.70 5.42
C GLY A 15 -6.58 -5.80 4.34
N ILE A 16 -7.08 -5.54 3.13
CA ILE A 16 -7.12 -6.56 2.07
C ILE A 16 -5.76 -6.65 1.38
N ARG A 17 -5.14 -7.85 1.40
CA ARG A 17 -3.84 -8.13 0.75
C ARG A 17 -3.89 -9.05 -0.48
N TYR A 18 -5.04 -9.20 -1.12
CA TYR A 18 -5.18 -10.18 -2.21
C TYR A 18 -4.36 -9.78 -3.44
N ILE A 19 -3.30 -10.53 -3.75
CA ILE A 19 -2.53 -10.35 -4.98
C ILE A 19 -3.42 -10.75 -6.16
N GLU A 20 -3.55 -9.90 -7.18
CA GLU A 20 -4.36 -10.20 -8.36
C GLU A 20 -3.74 -11.33 -9.19
N GLN A 21 -4.22 -12.56 -8.97
CA GLN A 21 -3.92 -13.66 -9.88
C GLN A 21 -4.75 -13.54 -11.17
N LYS A 22 -4.41 -12.60 -12.06
CA LYS A 22 -4.87 -12.70 -13.46
C LYS A 22 -3.93 -13.65 -14.22
N ARG A 23 -4.50 -14.61 -14.95
CA ARG A 23 -3.78 -15.59 -15.81
C ARG A 23 -2.89 -14.89 -16.83
N SER A 24 -1.66 -14.58 -16.44
CA SER A 24 -0.47 -14.38 -17.26
C SER A 24 0.63 -13.91 -16.33
N THR A 25 1.39 -14.89 -15.83
CA THR A 25 2.59 -14.72 -15.03
C THR A 25 3.64 -13.97 -15.85
N GLN A 26 3.85 -12.65 -15.66
CA GLN A 26 5.18 -12.01 -15.91
C GLN A 26 5.31 -10.48 -15.72
N ARG A 27 4.32 -9.70 -15.26
CA ARG A 27 4.55 -8.26 -15.07
C ARG A 27 3.97 -7.70 -13.76
N GLY A 28 4.86 -7.52 -12.79
CA GLY A 28 4.91 -6.24 -12.06
C GLY A 28 4.13 -6.08 -10.74
N ASP A 29 3.81 -7.15 -10.01
CA ASP A 29 3.16 -7.01 -8.68
C ASP A 29 4.18 -6.81 -7.53
N THR A 30 5.28 -6.12 -7.79
CA THR A 30 6.39 -5.95 -6.83
C THR A 30 6.07 -4.96 -5.70
N GLU A 31 4.99 -4.17 -5.80
CA GLU A 31 4.82 -2.95 -4.99
C GLU A 31 3.45 -2.81 -4.28
N GLY A 32 2.73 -3.91 -4.08
CA GLY A 32 1.60 -3.91 -3.12
C GLY A 32 0.41 -3.02 -3.49
N ARG A 33 0.09 -2.89 -4.78
CA ARG A 33 -1.13 -2.23 -5.26
C ARG A 33 -2.01 -3.19 -6.04
N ARG A 34 -3.29 -3.27 -5.67
CA ARG A 34 -4.31 -3.90 -6.51
C ARG A 34 -4.81 -2.90 -7.55
N VAL A 35 -4.74 -3.29 -8.81
CA VAL A 35 -5.20 -2.47 -9.95
C VAL A 35 -6.73 -2.44 -10.01
N THR A 36 -7.38 -3.53 -9.63
CA THR A 36 -8.84 -3.72 -9.70
C THR A 36 -9.64 -2.78 -8.82
N ASP A 37 -9.17 -2.51 -7.60
CA ASP A 37 -9.90 -1.68 -6.64
C ASP A 37 -9.08 -0.53 -6.04
N GLY A 38 -7.84 -0.34 -6.50
CA GLY A 38 -6.98 0.77 -6.09
C GLY A 38 -6.44 0.69 -4.67
N ARG A 39 -6.71 -0.41 -3.95
CA ARG A 39 -6.22 -0.66 -2.59
C ARG A 39 -4.71 -0.82 -2.56
N SER A 40 -4.08 -0.27 -1.53
CA SER A 40 -2.62 -0.28 -1.35
C SER A 40 -2.24 -0.94 -0.03
N TRP A 41 -1.16 -1.70 -0.05
CA TRP A 41 -0.45 -2.24 1.10
C TRP A 41 1.07 -2.25 0.81
N PHE A 42 1.87 -2.43 1.85
CA PHE A 42 3.32 -2.59 1.74
C PHE A 42 3.75 -3.78 2.61
N GLU A 43 4.67 -4.60 2.11
CA GLU A 43 5.23 -5.75 2.85
C GLU A 43 6.71 -5.44 3.16
N GLY A 44 7.01 -5.14 4.43
CA GLY A 44 8.32 -4.67 4.85
C GLY A 44 8.27 -3.93 6.19
N SER A 45 9.37 -3.29 6.59
CA SER A 45 9.39 -2.49 7.81
C SER A 45 8.69 -1.14 7.61
N LEU A 46 8.32 -0.48 8.71
CA LEU A 46 7.79 0.88 8.65
C LEU A 46 8.84 1.85 8.05
N ASP A 47 10.11 1.70 8.43
CA ASP A 47 11.20 2.52 7.89
C ASP A 47 11.31 2.40 6.36
N ASP A 48 11.22 1.17 5.82
CA ASP A 48 11.23 0.96 4.36
C ASP A 48 10.01 1.61 3.68
N ALA A 49 8.84 1.54 4.32
CA ALA A 49 7.62 2.17 3.80
C ALA A 49 7.77 3.69 3.74
N LEU A 50 8.32 4.31 4.80
CA LEU A 50 8.55 5.75 4.87
C LEU A 50 9.55 6.22 3.81
N GLN A 51 10.58 5.42 3.50
CA GLN A 51 11.50 5.68 2.38
C GLN A 51 10.82 5.62 1.01
N LEU A 52 9.71 4.89 0.90
CA LEU A 52 8.89 4.75 -0.30
C LEU A 52 7.66 5.68 -0.28
N ASP A 53 7.79 6.84 0.34
CA ASP A 53 6.77 7.89 0.39
C ASP A 53 5.46 7.52 1.11
N TRP A 54 5.44 6.42 1.86
CA TRP A 54 4.34 6.23 2.81
C TRP A 54 4.46 7.26 3.93
N MET A 55 3.32 7.63 4.48
CA MET A 55 3.22 8.54 5.61
C MET A 55 2.65 7.78 6.81
N HIS A 56 3.19 8.07 7.98
CA HIS A 56 2.67 7.58 9.24
C HIS A 56 2.48 8.75 10.22
N GLU A 57 1.22 9.18 10.39
CA GLU A 57 0.85 10.30 11.25
C GLU A 57 -0.41 9.93 12.06
N ASP A 58 -0.46 10.32 13.33
CA ASP A 58 -1.57 10.03 14.25
C ASP A 58 -1.99 8.55 14.31
N GLY A 59 -1.03 7.64 14.10
CA GLY A 59 -1.27 6.20 14.08
C GLY A 59 -1.85 5.67 12.75
N ALA A 60 -2.17 6.54 11.80
CA ALA A 60 -2.64 6.16 10.48
C ALA A 60 -1.47 5.96 9.50
N HIS A 61 -1.62 5.01 8.58
CA HIS A 61 -0.70 4.76 7.48
C HIS A 61 -1.35 5.19 6.17
N VAL A 62 -0.69 6.07 5.43
CA VAL A 62 -1.23 6.63 4.19
C VAL A 62 -0.26 6.34 3.04
N CYS A 63 -0.78 5.72 1.97
CA CYS A 63 0.03 5.43 0.80
C CYS A 63 0.31 6.70 -0.03
N PRO A 64 1.38 6.71 -0.85
CA PRO A 64 1.79 7.88 -1.63
C PRO A 64 0.65 8.50 -2.47
N ARG A 65 -0.22 7.66 -3.03
CA ARG A 65 -1.35 8.12 -3.86
C ARG A 65 -2.41 8.86 -3.06
N CYS A 66 -2.72 8.40 -1.85
CA CYS A 66 -3.69 9.08 -0.99
C CYS A 66 -3.09 10.38 -0.44
N ARG A 67 -1.78 10.39 -0.14
CA ARG A 67 -1.04 11.60 0.23
C ARG A 67 -1.09 12.66 -0.87
N SER A 68 -0.76 12.30 -2.12
CA SER A 68 -0.83 13.25 -3.26
C SER A 68 -2.23 13.86 -3.41
N ARG A 69 -3.30 13.07 -3.25
CA ARG A 69 -4.68 13.56 -3.34
C ARG A 69 -5.05 14.54 -2.22
N GLN A 70 -4.49 14.38 -1.03
CA GLN A 70 -4.72 15.31 0.08
C GLN A 70 -4.00 16.64 -0.13
N ASN A 71 -2.81 16.62 -0.75
CA ASN A 71 -2.03 17.83 -1.02
C ASN A 71 -2.53 18.65 -2.22
N ASP A 72 -3.32 18.06 -3.11
CA ASP A 72 -3.91 18.73 -4.28
C ASP A 72 -5.20 19.53 -3.95
N THR A 73 -5.61 19.57 -2.68
CA THR A 73 -6.81 20.29 -2.20
C THR A 73 -6.41 21.48 -1.34
#